data_AF-A0A7K1VPB1-F1
#
_entry.id   AF-A0A7K1VPB1-F1
#
_cell.length_a   1.000
_cell.length_b   1.000
_cell.length_c   1.000
_cell.angle_alpha   90.00
_cell.angle_beta   90.00
_cell.angle_gamma   90.00
#
_symmetry.space_group_name_H-M   'P 1'
#
loop_
_entity.id
_entity.type
_entity.pdbx_description
1 polymer ?
#
loop_
_entity_poly.entity_id
_entity_poly.type
_entity_poly.pdbx_seq_one_letter_code
_entity_poly.pdbx_strand_id
1 'polypeptide(L)'
;MIVSPALAAEQYADWVVDLVPGARELHDSYLGTLPALDAARAAHRDRVLEANALRSTDPHSHDLEDAQRRSADAQRALDRVARVSDTTEKQFKRTVDRGRGTPDVRQEAARRALEYHARASAALAELEATIDHVDAAWHLAGSPGRSWRANVIGSGADDQRVALVALRSRLESFDVQRVTEATEGAEVPTEAHGEALARELAKTSTAIVLV
;
A
#
# COMPACT_ATOMS: atom_id res chain seq x y z
N MET A 1 0.04 -8.24 -14.09
CA MET A 1 0.15 -6.88 -13.52
C MET A 1 0.86 -6.99 -12.19
N ILE A 2 2.16 -6.66 -12.11
CA ILE A 2 2.87 -6.66 -10.83
C ILE A 2 2.39 -5.43 -10.07
N VAL A 3 1.56 -5.65 -9.06
CA VAL A 3 1.26 -4.64 -8.07
C VAL A 3 2.44 -4.66 -7.11
N SER A 4 3.40 -3.74 -7.28
CA SER A 4 4.43 -3.58 -6.23
C SER A 4 3.71 -3.20 -4.92
N PRO A 5 4.24 -3.53 -3.73
CA PRO A 5 3.61 -3.16 -2.46
C PRO A 5 3.35 -1.65 -2.35
N ALA A 6 4.20 -0.82 -2.96
CA ALA A 6 4.00 0.62 -3.07
C ALA A 6 2.82 0.98 -3.99
N LEU A 7 2.65 0.29 -5.12
CA LEU A 7 1.49 0.44 -6.02
C LEU A 7 0.19 -0.14 -5.45
N ALA A 8 0.27 -1.11 -4.54
CA ALA A 8 -0.87 -1.65 -3.80
C ALA A 8 -1.33 -0.66 -2.72
N ALA A 9 -0.39 -0.02 -2.01
CA ALA A 9 -0.67 1.03 -1.04
C ALA A 9 -1.23 2.30 -1.71
N GLU A 10 -0.78 2.62 -2.92
CA GLU A 10 -1.28 3.77 -3.70
C GLU A 10 -2.51 3.43 -4.56
N GLN A 11 -3.21 2.30 -4.33
CA GLN A 11 -4.28 1.87 -5.22
C GLN A 11 -5.42 2.89 -5.35
N TYR A 12 -5.75 3.55 -4.23
CA TYR A 12 -6.77 4.57 -4.11
C TYR A 12 -6.19 5.86 -3.53
N ALA A 13 -4.92 6.16 -3.84
CA ALA A 13 -4.31 7.42 -3.41
C ALA A 13 -5.09 8.61 -3.97
N ASP A 14 -5.14 9.72 -3.21
CA ASP A 14 -5.93 10.90 -3.58
C ASP A 14 -5.65 11.40 -5.00
N TRP A 15 -4.38 11.38 -5.42
CA TRP A 15 -3.98 11.80 -6.77
C TRP A 15 -4.58 10.90 -7.88
N VAL A 16 -4.77 9.60 -7.61
CA VAL A 16 -5.44 8.68 -8.55
C VAL A 16 -6.93 9.00 -8.60
N VAL A 17 -7.53 9.27 -7.45
CA VAL A 17 -8.95 9.61 -7.32
C VAL A 17 -9.28 10.93 -8.02
N ASP A 18 -8.37 11.91 -7.96
CA ASP A 18 -8.52 13.22 -8.61
C ASP A 18 -8.41 13.15 -10.14
N LEU A 19 -7.56 12.27 -10.65
CA LEU A 19 -7.34 12.13 -12.10
C LEU A 19 -8.37 11.23 -12.78
N VAL A 20 -9.05 10.35 -12.05
CA VAL A 20 -10.08 9.49 -12.63
C VAL A 20 -11.44 10.24 -12.65
N PRO A 21 -12.04 10.47 -13.84
CA PRO A 21 -13.32 11.15 -13.93
C PRO A 21 -14.41 10.47 -13.09
N GLY A 22 -15.08 11.26 -12.24
CA GLY A 22 -16.17 10.79 -11.37
C GLY A 22 -15.74 9.93 -10.17
N ALA A 23 -14.45 9.63 -9.99
CA ALA A 23 -13.99 8.86 -8.83
C ALA A 23 -14.09 9.66 -7.52
N ARG A 24 -13.78 10.97 -7.54
CA ARG A 24 -13.89 11.84 -6.35
C ARG A 24 -15.32 11.92 -5.83
N GLU A 25 -16.30 12.12 -6.71
CA GLU A 25 -17.72 12.16 -6.33
C GLU A 25 -18.19 10.83 -5.70
N LEU A 26 -17.76 9.68 -6.26
CA LEU A 26 -18.09 8.37 -5.72
C LEU A 26 -17.39 8.09 -4.39
N HIS A 27 -16.15 8.56 -4.24
CA HIS A 27 -15.41 8.49 -2.99
C HIS A 27 -16.11 9.30 -1.89
N ASP A 28 -16.49 10.54 -2.18
CA ASP A 28 -17.18 11.41 -1.23
C ASP A 28 -18.58 10.88 -0.89
N SER A 29 -19.27 10.30 -1.88
CA SER A 29 -20.53 9.58 -1.67
C SER A 29 -20.35 8.38 -0.72
N TYR A 30 -19.30 7.57 -0.92
CA TYR A 30 -18.96 6.46 -0.02
C TYR A 30 -18.68 6.96 1.40
N LEU A 31 -17.84 7.98 1.55
CA LEU A 31 -17.55 8.60 2.85
C LEU A 31 -18.83 9.13 3.53
N GLY A 32 -19.75 9.69 2.75
CA GLY A 32 -21.06 10.14 3.21
C GLY A 32 -21.94 9.01 3.78
N THR A 33 -21.71 7.74 3.40
CA THR A 33 -22.45 6.59 3.97
C THR A 33 -21.92 6.14 5.33
N LEU A 34 -20.67 6.46 5.67
CA LEU A 34 -20.00 5.95 6.87
C LEU A 34 -20.68 6.39 8.18
N PRO A 35 -21.07 7.67 8.37
CA PRO A 35 -21.74 8.09 9.59
C PRO A 35 -23.05 7.33 9.86
N ALA A 36 -23.84 7.09 8.80
CA ALA A 36 -25.09 6.34 8.90
C ALA A 36 -24.83 4.85 9.23
N LEU A 37 -23.77 4.27 8.66
CA LEU A 37 -23.37 2.89 8.94
C LEU A 37 -22.92 2.72 10.39
N ASP A 38 -22.12 3.65 10.89
CA ASP A 38 -21.63 3.62 12.27
C ASP A 38 -22.76 3.85 13.27
N ALA A 39 -23.69 4.77 12.99
CA ALA A 39 -24.90 4.95 13.79
C ALA A 39 -25.78 3.69 13.81
N ALA A 40 -25.95 3.00 12.67
CA ALA A 40 -26.72 1.76 12.61
C ALA A 40 -26.03 0.60 13.35
N ARG A 41 -24.70 0.52 13.31
CA ARG A 41 -23.91 -0.45 14.08
C ARG A 41 -24.04 -0.21 15.57
N ALA A 42 -23.93 1.05 16.01
CA ALA A 42 -24.12 1.44 17.41
C ALA A 42 -25.53 1.09 17.88
N ALA A 43 -26.56 1.48 17.13
CA ALA A 43 -27.95 1.16 17.45
C ALA A 43 -28.19 -0.35 17.56
N HIS A 44 -27.68 -1.17 16.62
CA HIS A 44 -27.80 -2.62 16.72
C HIS A 44 -27.09 -3.18 17.95
N ARG A 45 -25.87 -2.71 18.24
CA ARG A 45 -25.11 -3.11 19.43
C ARG A 45 -25.88 -2.79 20.72
N ASP A 46 -26.45 -1.59 20.81
CA ASP A 46 -27.23 -1.16 21.98
C ASP A 46 -28.46 -2.04 22.16
N ARG A 47 -29.18 -2.40 21.08
CA ARG A 47 -30.33 -3.33 21.16
C ARG A 47 -29.94 -4.73 21.61
N VAL A 48 -28.78 -5.23 21.19
CA VAL A 48 -28.26 -6.53 21.65
C VAL A 48 -27.91 -6.47 23.14
N LEU A 49 -27.31 -5.37 23.60
CA LEU A 49 -26.99 -5.17 25.02
C LEU A 49 -28.26 -5.04 25.88
N GLU A 50 -29.26 -4.26 25.43
CA GLU A 50 -30.57 -4.15 26.08
C GLU A 50 -31.26 -5.51 26.20
N ALA A 51 -31.29 -6.30 25.12
CA ALA A 51 -31.90 -7.62 25.12
C ALA A 51 -31.17 -8.60 26.07
N ASN A 52 -29.85 -8.51 26.15
CA ASN A 52 -29.05 -9.32 27.09
C ASN A 52 -29.27 -8.89 28.55
N ALA A 53 -29.33 -7.59 28.82
CA ALA A 53 -29.62 -7.06 30.16
C ALA A 53 -31.03 -7.43 30.63
N LEU A 54 -32.01 -7.43 29.73
CA LEU A 54 -33.38 -7.83 30.05
C LEU A 54 -33.44 -9.30 30.52
N ARG A 55 -32.67 -10.20 29.89
CA ARG A 55 -32.62 -11.62 30.29
C ARG A 55 -32.12 -11.85 31.72
N SER A 56 -31.38 -10.92 32.30
CA SER A 56 -30.89 -11.02 33.69
C SER A 56 -31.88 -10.52 34.75
N THR A 57 -33.10 -10.09 34.36
CA THR A 57 -34.07 -9.43 35.25
C THR A 57 -35.39 -10.17 35.44
N ASP A 58 -35.42 -11.48 35.16
CA ASP A 58 -36.65 -12.32 35.16
C ASP A 58 -37.82 -11.68 34.38
N PRO A 59 -37.62 -11.37 33.09
CA PRO A 59 -38.59 -10.62 32.30
C PRO A 59 -39.79 -11.49 31.89
N HIS A 60 -40.95 -10.86 31.72
CA HIS A 60 -42.09 -11.54 31.13
C HIS A 60 -41.81 -11.94 29.67
N SER A 61 -42.47 -13.00 29.19
CA SER A 61 -42.29 -13.51 27.82
C SER A 61 -42.55 -12.44 26.75
N HIS A 62 -43.54 -11.58 26.98
CA HIS A 62 -43.86 -10.45 26.09
C HIS A 62 -42.70 -9.46 25.95
N ASP A 63 -41.99 -9.15 27.05
CA ASP A 63 -40.87 -8.21 27.03
C ASP A 63 -39.68 -8.78 26.26
N LEU A 64 -39.44 -10.10 26.36
CA LEU A 64 -38.43 -10.81 25.58
C LEU A 64 -38.76 -10.82 24.09
N GLU A 65 -40.03 -11.07 23.73
CA GLU A 65 -40.48 -11.01 22.33
C GLU A 65 -40.31 -9.61 21.75
N ASP A 66 -40.69 -8.56 22.48
CA ASP A 66 -40.55 -7.18 22.03
C ASP A 66 -39.08 -6.77 21.89
N ALA A 67 -38.21 -7.22 22.79
CA ALA A 67 -36.77 -6.99 22.68
C ALA A 67 -36.18 -7.71 21.44
N GLN A 68 -36.62 -8.94 21.16
CA GLN A 68 -36.21 -9.68 19.96
C GLN A 68 -36.67 -8.99 18.67
N ARG A 69 -37.93 -8.52 18.62
CA ARG A 69 -38.44 -7.76 17.47
C ARG A 69 -37.62 -6.49 17.23
N ARG A 70 -37.36 -5.71 18.28
CA ARG A 70 -36.52 -4.50 18.20
C ARG A 70 -35.10 -4.79 17.73
N SER A 71 -34.48 -5.88 18.20
CA SER A 71 -33.15 -6.31 17.74
C SER A 71 -33.16 -6.71 16.27
N ALA A 72 -34.19 -7.46 15.82
CA ALA A 72 -34.33 -7.86 14.43
C ALA A 72 -34.55 -6.66 13.50
N ASP A 73 -35.35 -5.67 13.93
CA ASP A 73 -35.57 -4.44 13.18
C ASP A 73 -34.28 -3.60 13.06
N ALA A 74 -33.50 -3.51 14.14
CA ALA A 74 -32.19 -2.85 14.14
C ALA A 74 -31.19 -3.56 13.22
N GLN A 75 -31.16 -4.90 13.22
CA GLN A 75 -30.32 -5.67 12.28
C GLN A 75 -30.73 -5.41 10.83
N ARG A 76 -32.03 -5.42 10.51
CA ARG A 76 -32.51 -5.11 9.15
C ARG A 76 -32.16 -3.69 8.74
N ALA A 77 -32.19 -2.73 9.68
CA ALA A 77 -31.76 -1.36 9.41
C ALA A 77 -30.25 -1.28 9.11
N LEU A 78 -29.43 -1.95 9.91
CA LEU A 78 -28.00 -2.10 9.67
C LEU A 78 -27.72 -2.72 8.30
N ASP A 79 -28.38 -3.82 7.96
CA ASP A 79 -28.21 -4.50 6.67
C ASP A 79 -28.56 -3.59 5.48
N ARG A 80 -29.60 -2.76 5.60
CA ARG A 80 -29.97 -1.80 4.54
C ARG A 80 -28.87 -0.76 4.33
N VAL A 81 -28.37 -0.15 5.41
CA VAL A 81 -27.32 0.87 5.31
C VAL A 81 -25.99 0.26 4.85
N ALA A 82 -25.66 -0.93 5.34
CA ALA A 82 -24.46 -1.67 4.93
C ALA A 82 -24.48 -1.99 3.43
N ARG A 83 -25.64 -2.41 2.88
CA ARG A 83 -25.77 -2.64 1.43
C ARG A 83 -25.54 -1.37 0.62
N VAL A 84 -26.09 -0.24 1.05
CA VAL A 84 -25.88 1.04 0.36
C VAL A 84 -24.39 1.40 0.36
N SER A 85 -23.75 1.35 1.52
CA SER A 85 -22.31 1.64 1.67
C SER A 85 -21.44 0.71 0.80
N ASP A 86 -21.69 -0.60 0.83
CA ASP A 86 -20.99 -1.60 0.01
C ASP A 86 -21.21 -1.37 -1.49
N THR A 87 -22.42 -1.01 -1.92
CA THR A 87 -22.67 -0.69 -3.34
C THR A 87 -21.92 0.55 -3.79
N THR A 88 -21.88 1.60 -2.97
CA THR A 88 -21.16 2.84 -3.29
C THR A 88 -19.64 2.60 -3.29
N GLU A 89 -19.12 1.82 -2.34
CA GLU A 89 -17.71 1.42 -2.30
C GLU A 89 -17.31 0.63 -3.56
N LYS A 90 -18.12 -0.36 -3.95
CA LYS A 90 -17.88 -1.16 -5.15
C LYS A 90 -17.92 -0.33 -6.43
N GLN A 91 -18.83 0.64 -6.50
CA GLN A 91 -18.90 1.57 -7.63
C GLN A 91 -17.64 2.45 -7.69
N PHE A 92 -17.23 3.04 -6.57
CA PHE A 92 -15.99 3.80 -6.47
C PHE A 92 -14.78 2.98 -6.95
N LYS A 93 -14.58 1.78 -6.39
CA LYS A 93 -13.44 0.92 -6.74
C LYS A 93 -13.43 0.54 -8.22
N ARG A 94 -14.59 0.16 -8.76
CA ARG A 94 -14.72 -0.14 -10.21
C ARG A 94 -14.37 1.05 -11.09
N THR A 95 -14.79 2.26 -10.71
CA THR A 95 -14.50 3.47 -11.47
C THR A 95 -13.01 3.75 -11.47
N VAL A 96 -12.35 3.68 -10.31
CA VAL A 96 -10.90 3.84 -10.19
C VAL A 96 -10.16 2.78 -11.00
N ASP A 97 -10.50 1.51 -10.83
CA ASP A 97 -9.84 0.41 -11.53
C ASP A 97 -9.97 0.53 -13.06
N ARG A 98 -11.11 1.04 -13.55
CA ARG A 98 -11.33 1.31 -14.97
C ARG A 98 -10.56 2.55 -15.46
N GLY A 99 -10.48 3.59 -14.64
CA GLY A 99 -9.82 4.86 -14.96
C GLY A 99 -8.29 4.82 -14.84
N ARG A 100 -7.72 3.83 -14.17
CA ARG A 100 -6.27 3.67 -14.00
C ARG A 100 -5.47 3.54 -15.29
N GLY A 101 -6.12 3.12 -16.38
CA GLY A 101 -5.50 3.04 -17.71
C GLY A 101 -5.58 4.33 -18.52
N THR A 102 -6.03 5.45 -17.95
CA THR A 102 -6.09 6.72 -18.67
C THR A 102 -4.70 7.32 -18.90
N PRO A 103 -4.49 8.08 -19.98
CA PRO A 103 -3.21 8.76 -20.24
C PRO A 103 -2.77 9.64 -19.07
N ASP A 104 -3.68 10.41 -18.47
CA ASP A 104 -3.38 11.34 -17.39
C ASP A 104 -2.84 10.61 -16.14
N VAL A 105 -3.48 9.50 -15.74
CA VAL A 105 -3.02 8.67 -14.62
C VAL A 105 -1.65 8.06 -14.92
N ARG A 106 -1.41 7.62 -16.17
CA ARG A 106 -0.10 7.07 -16.56
C ARG A 106 1.01 8.13 -16.54
N GLN A 107 0.73 9.32 -17.04
CA GLN A 107 1.69 10.43 -17.06
C GLN A 107 2.08 10.85 -15.64
N GLU A 108 1.09 11.03 -14.76
CA GLU A 108 1.36 11.39 -13.36
C GLU A 108 2.08 10.25 -12.62
N ALA A 109 1.70 8.99 -12.85
CA ALA A 109 2.40 7.83 -12.29
C ALA A 109 3.88 7.81 -12.73
N ALA A 110 4.15 8.06 -14.01
CA ALA A 110 5.50 8.10 -14.56
C ALA A 110 6.31 9.27 -13.97
N ARG A 111 5.70 10.46 -13.84
CA ARG A 111 6.33 11.62 -13.20
C ARG A 111 6.73 11.34 -11.76
N ARG A 112 5.83 10.72 -10.99
CA ARG A 112 6.10 10.31 -9.60
C ARG A 112 7.16 9.23 -9.51
N ALA A 113 7.16 8.26 -10.42
CA ALA A 113 8.20 7.24 -10.48
C ALA A 113 9.59 7.85 -10.70
N LEU A 114 9.71 8.86 -11.58
CA LEU A 114 10.95 9.61 -11.77
C LEU A 114 11.37 10.38 -10.51
N GLU A 115 10.43 11.03 -9.83
CA GLU A 115 10.71 11.75 -8.58
C GLU A 115 11.19 10.80 -7.47
N TYR A 116 10.52 9.66 -7.29
CA TYR A 116 10.92 8.65 -6.33
C TYR A 116 12.29 8.04 -6.67
N HIS A 117 12.56 7.79 -7.95
CA HIS A 117 13.86 7.32 -8.40
C HIS A 117 14.96 8.36 -8.09
N ALA A 118 14.74 9.64 -8.37
CA ALA A 118 15.69 10.70 -8.07
C ALA A 118 15.99 10.79 -6.56
N ARG A 119 14.96 10.72 -5.71
CA ARG A 119 15.12 10.71 -4.24
C ARG A 119 15.90 9.48 -3.77
N ALA A 120 15.60 8.30 -4.32
CA ALA A 120 16.27 7.06 -3.96
C ALA A 120 17.75 7.07 -4.38
N SER A 121 18.06 7.60 -5.57
CA SER A 121 19.44 7.77 -6.05
C SER A 121 20.22 8.76 -5.19
N ALA A 122 19.60 9.87 -4.77
CA ALA A 122 20.22 10.82 -3.83
C ALA A 122 20.51 10.19 -2.46
N ALA A 123 19.55 9.43 -1.92
CA ALA A 123 19.72 8.73 -0.64
C ALA A 123 20.80 7.64 -0.72
N LEU A 124 20.91 6.93 -1.84
CA LEU A 124 21.99 5.96 -2.06
C LEU A 124 23.36 6.65 -2.06
N ALA A 125 23.49 7.78 -2.75
CA ALA A 125 24.75 8.53 -2.78
C ALA A 125 25.16 9.05 -1.38
N GLU A 126 24.20 9.51 -0.58
CA GLU A 126 24.46 9.93 0.81
C GLU A 126 24.90 8.74 1.69
N LEU A 127 24.29 7.58 1.50
CA LEU A 127 24.66 6.35 2.21
C LEU A 127 26.07 5.88 1.82
N GLU A 128 26.41 5.88 0.54
CA GLU A 128 27.76 5.56 0.04
C GLU A 128 28.80 6.52 0.63
N ALA A 129 28.55 7.84 0.61
CA ALA A 129 29.45 8.84 1.18
C ALA A 129 29.64 8.67 2.70
N THR A 130 28.58 8.31 3.42
CA THR A 130 28.65 8.05 4.87
C THR A 130 29.50 6.82 5.17
N ILE A 131 29.37 5.77 4.37
CA ILE A 131 30.18 4.55 4.51
C ILE A 131 31.65 4.84 4.23
N ASP A 132 31.95 5.57 3.17
CA ASP A 132 33.33 5.99 2.84
C ASP A 132 33.94 6.83 3.97
N HIS A 133 33.15 7.73 4.57
CA HIS A 133 33.60 8.54 5.70
C HIS A 133 33.89 7.69 6.95
N VAL A 134 33.02 6.73 7.26
CA VAL A 134 33.22 5.79 8.37
C VAL A 134 34.45 4.92 8.12
N ASP A 135 34.61 4.36 6.93
CA ASP A 135 35.78 3.55 6.55
C ASP A 135 37.08 4.38 6.64
N ALA A 136 37.07 5.63 6.16
CA ALA A 136 38.21 6.54 6.28
C ALA A 136 38.54 6.89 7.74
N ALA A 137 37.53 7.17 8.57
CA ALA A 137 37.71 7.43 9.99
C ALA A 137 38.29 6.20 10.73
N TRP A 138 37.85 4.99 10.36
CA TRP A 138 38.42 3.73 10.87
C TRP A 138 39.88 3.53 10.47
N HIS A 139 40.23 3.84 9.22
CA HIS A 139 41.61 3.77 8.74
C HIS A 139 42.51 4.79 9.46
N LEU A 140 42.02 6.00 9.70
CA LEU A 140 42.74 7.08 10.39
C LEU A 140 42.87 6.86 11.91
N ALA A 141 41.88 6.21 12.54
CA ALA A 141 41.94 5.86 13.96
C ALA A 141 43.04 4.82 14.28
N GLY A 142 43.71 4.27 13.26
CA GLY A 142 44.72 3.24 13.38
C GLY A 142 44.07 1.93 13.81
N SER A 143 43.98 0.95 12.90
CA SER A 143 43.42 -0.38 13.17
C SER A 143 43.77 -0.85 14.58
N PRO A 144 42.79 -0.95 15.52
CA PRO A 144 43.00 -1.73 16.71
C PRO A 144 43.41 -3.10 16.20
N GLY A 145 44.53 -3.62 16.70
CA GLY A 145 45.18 -4.81 16.14
C GLY A 145 44.19 -5.93 15.79
N ARG A 146 44.62 -6.83 14.89
CA ARG A 146 43.89 -7.95 14.26
C ARG A 146 42.87 -8.75 15.12
N SER A 147 42.80 -8.55 16.44
CA SER A 147 41.88 -9.15 17.40
C SER A 147 40.45 -8.61 17.39
N TRP A 148 40.18 -7.32 17.08
CA TRP A 148 38.78 -6.82 17.06
C TRP A 148 38.00 -7.36 15.85
N ARG A 149 38.62 -7.39 14.65
CA ARG A 149 38.00 -8.01 13.47
C ARG A 149 37.85 -9.53 13.64
N ALA A 150 38.76 -10.21 14.33
CA ALA A 150 38.56 -11.62 14.67
C ALA A 150 37.31 -11.86 15.56
N ASN A 151 36.83 -10.85 16.29
CA ASN A 151 35.63 -10.92 17.12
C ASN A 151 34.38 -10.25 16.50
N VAL A 152 34.53 -9.51 15.39
CA VAL A 152 33.44 -8.79 14.71
C VAL A 152 33.20 -9.30 13.27
N ILE A 153 34.08 -10.16 12.73
CA ILE A 153 33.82 -10.90 11.50
C ILE A 153 32.85 -12.05 11.82
N GLY A 154 31.57 -11.73 11.75
CA GLY A 154 30.49 -12.70 11.66
C GLY A 154 29.34 -12.01 10.93
N SER A 155 29.21 -12.27 9.63
CA SER A 155 28.15 -11.88 8.69
C SER A 155 27.86 -10.39 8.41
N GLY A 156 27.86 -9.49 9.41
CA GLY A 156 27.23 -8.16 9.24
C GLY A 156 27.87 -7.16 8.25
N ALA A 157 29.20 -7.17 8.08
CA ALA A 157 29.89 -6.19 7.23
C ALA A 157 29.82 -6.53 5.72
N ASP A 158 29.83 -7.82 5.39
CA ASP A 158 29.64 -8.29 4.00
C ASP A 158 28.16 -8.14 3.59
N ASP A 159 27.22 -8.38 4.51
CA ASP A 159 25.78 -8.23 4.26
C ASP A 159 25.40 -6.78 3.89
N GLN A 160 26.02 -5.77 4.53
CA GLN A 160 25.79 -4.35 4.21
C GLN A 160 26.29 -3.98 2.81
N ARG A 161 27.48 -4.47 2.41
CA ARG A 161 28.02 -4.24 1.07
C ARG A 161 27.23 -4.97 0.00
N VAL A 162 26.79 -6.20 0.26
CA VAL A 162 25.90 -6.96 -0.62
C VAL A 162 24.55 -6.25 -0.79
N ALA A 163 23.99 -5.71 0.30
CA ALA A 163 22.74 -4.93 0.26
C ALA A 163 22.88 -3.65 -0.58
N LEU A 164 24.00 -2.93 -0.47
CA LEU A 164 24.27 -1.74 -1.30
C LEU A 164 24.40 -2.07 -2.77
N VAL A 165 25.13 -3.14 -3.12
CA VAL A 165 25.25 -3.60 -4.51
C VAL A 165 23.89 -4.00 -5.07
N ALA A 166 23.05 -4.67 -4.27
CA ALA A 166 21.70 -5.04 -4.68
C ALA A 166 20.79 -3.81 -4.85
N LEU A 167 20.87 -2.81 -3.97
CA LEU A 167 20.12 -1.55 -4.07
C LEU A 167 20.54 -0.75 -5.30
N ARG A 168 21.85 -0.63 -5.53
CA ARG A 168 22.43 0.03 -6.69
C ARG A 168 21.98 -0.63 -7.99
N SER A 169 22.09 -1.96 -8.09
CA SER A 169 21.64 -2.71 -9.27
C SER A 169 20.15 -2.51 -9.56
N ARG A 170 19.31 -2.45 -8.52
CA ARG A 170 17.86 -2.15 -8.67
C ARG A 170 17.58 -0.72 -9.14
N LEU A 171 18.39 0.26 -8.73
CA LEU A 171 18.25 1.64 -9.20
C LEU A 171 18.78 1.78 -10.64
N GLU A 172 19.91 1.19 -10.98
CA GLU A 172 20.50 1.26 -12.32
C GLU A 172 19.66 0.53 -13.38
N SER A 173 18.90 -0.50 -12.98
CA SER A 173 17.96 -1.20 -13.87
C SER A 173 16.65 -0.47 -14.11
N PHE A 174 16.42 0.68 -13.45
CA PHE A 174 15.27 1.52 -13.71
C PHE A 174 15.44 2.29 -15.02
N ASP A 175 14.56 2.02 -15.99
CA ASP A 175 14.62 2.61 -17.32
C ASP A 175 14.07 4.05 -17.33
N VAL A 176 14.90 4.99 -16.86
CA VAL A 176 14.57 6.42 -16.79
C VAL A 176 14.12 6.97 -18.13
N GLN A 177 14.76 6.54 -19.23
CA GLN A 177 14.46 7.05 -20.57
C GLN A 177 13.03 6.66 -20.98
N ARG A 178 12.65 5.39 -20.88
CA ARG A 178 11.28 4.96 -21.22
C ARG A 178 10.22 5.57 -20.33
N VAL A 179 10.50 5.77 -19.04
CA VAL A 179 9.56 6.42 -18.13
C VAL A 179 9.41 7.91 -18.48
N THR A 180 10.48 8.56 -18.93
CA THR A 180 10.44 9.96 -19.41
C THR A 180 9.63 10.06 -20.71
N GLU A 181 9.85 9.15 -21.67
CA GLU A 181 9.05 9.08 -22.90
C GLU A 181 7.55 8.89 -22.60
N ALA A 182 7.20 8.08 -21.58
CA ALA A 182 5.83 7.93 -21.10
C ALA A 182 5.26 9.22 -20.48
N THR A 183 6.07 10.02 -19.76
CA THR A 183 5.64 11.33 -19.24
C THR A 183 5.39 12.36 -20.35
N GLU A 184 6.12 12.27 -21.46
CA GLU A 184 5.99 13.17 -22.61
C GLU A 184 4.84 12.76 -23.55
N GLY A 185 4.13 11.67 -23.24
CA GLY A 185 2.96 11.20 -23.98
C GLY A 185 3.27 10.30 -25.18
N ALA A 186 4.49 9.74 -25.27
CA ALA A 186 4.78 8.72 -26.27
C ALA A 186 3.94 7.46 -26.03
N GLU A 187 3.41 6.84 -27.09
CA GLU A 187 2.77 5.53 -27.01
C GLU A 187 3.84 4.47 -26.71
N VAL A 188 4.06 4.19 -25.42
CA VAL A 188 4.94 3.08 -25.03
C VAL A 188 4.19 1.77 -25.23
N PRO A 189 4.72 0.80 -26.01
CA PRO A 189 4.07 -0.48 -26.25
C PRO A 189 3.78 -1.21 -24.93
N THR A 190 2.53 -1.63 -24.75
CA THR A 190 2.01 -2.31 -23.53
C THR A 190 2.79 -3.57 -23.13
N GLU A 191 3.53 -4.19 -24.04
CA GLU A 191 4.32 -5.41 -23.79
C GLU A 191 5.55 -5.18 -22.90
N ALA A 192 6.01 -3.93 -22.73
CA ALA A 192 7.27 -3.64 -22.03
C ALA A 192 7.16 -3.45 -20.51
N HIS A 193 5.97 -3.18 -19.96
CA HIS A 193 5.86 -2.64 -18.59
C HIS A 193 5.59 -3.65 -17.48
N GLY A 194 4.98 -4.80 -17.77
CA GLY A 194 4.55 -5.73 -16.72
C GLY A 194 5.25 -7.09 -16.77
N GLU A 195 5.27 -7.71 -17.94
CA GLU A 195 5.69 -9.12 -18.08
C GLU A 195 7.20 -9.30 -18.25
N ALA A 196 7.90 -8.33 -18.83
CA ALA A 196 9.36 -8.34 -18.90
C ALA A 196 9.97 -8.16 -17.50
N LEU A 197 9.47 -7.20 -16.72
CA LEU A 197 9.86 -6.99 -15.32
C LEU A 197 9.47 -8.18 -14.44
N ALA A 198 8.30 -8.80 -14.67
CA ALA A 198 7.89 -10.01 -13.93
C ALA A 198 8.79 -11.20 -14.23
N ARG A 199 9.18 -11.38 -15.49
CA ARG A 199 10.12 -12.43 -15.91
C ARG A 199 11.52 -12.19 -15.36
N GLU A 200 12.00 -10.95 -15.35
CA GLU A 200 13.31 -10.61 -14.77
C GLU A 200 13.34 -10.76 -13.25
N LEU A 201 12.29 -10.31 -12.54
CA LEU A 201 12.17 -10.50 -11.09
C LEU A 201 12.01 -11.96 -10.70
N ALA A 202 11.26 -12.76 -11.47
CA ALA A 202 11.15 -14.20 -11.25
C ALA A 202 12.52 -14.91 -11.44
N LYS A 203 13.32 -14.50 -12.43
CA LYS A 203 14.69 -15.00 -12.60
C LYS A 203 15.59 -14.64 -11.41
N THR A 204 15.53 -13.40 -10.91
CA THR A 204 16.35 -12.97 -9.77
C THR A 204 15.91 -13.64 -8.46
N SER A 205 14.61 -13.84 -8.23
CA SER A 205 14.12 -14.59 -7.05
C SER A 205 14.49 -16.07 -7.06
N THR A 206 14.63 -16.69 -8.24
CA THR A 206 15.06 -18.10 -8.33
C THR A 206 16.56 -18.24 -8.05
N ALA A 207 17.37 -17.21 -8.35
CA ALA A 207 18.81 -17.21 -8.10
C ALA A 207 19.18 -17.08 -6.61
N ILE A 208 18.30 -16.51 -5.78
CA ILE A 208 18.56 -16.27 -4.35
C ILE A 208 18.24 -17.51 -3.47
N VAL A 209 17.57 -18.53 -4.02
CA VAL A 209 17.23 -19.77 -3.28
C VAL A 209 18.25 -20.90 -3.52
N LEU A 210 19.28 -20.69 -4.34
CA LEU A 210 20.27 -21.71 -4.71
C LEU A 210 21.73 -21.33 -4.42
N VAL A 211 21.99 -20.43 -3.47
CA VAL A 211 23.33 -20.20 -2.90
C VAL A 211 23.30 -20.46 -1.40
#